data_AF-T1BC65-F1
#
_entry.id   AF-T1BC65-F1
#
_cell.length_a   1.000
_cell.length_b   1.000
_cell.length_c   1.000
_cell.angle_alpha   90.00
_cell.angle_beta   90.00
_cell.angle_gamma   90.00
#
_symmetry.space_group_name_H-M   'P 1'
#
loop_
_entity.id
_entity.type
_entity.pdbx_description
1 polymer ?
#
loop_
_entity_poly.entity_id
_entity_poly.type
_entity_poly.pdbx_seq_one_letter_code
_entity_poly.pdbx_strand_id
1 'polypeptide(L)'
;LVRRLGRRPYAPVWHAMRAFTDARGPASTDELWVLQHEPVFTLGQAGRMEHVLAPGEIPVIAVERGGQVTYHGPGQIVAYPLLD
;
A
#
# COMPACT_ATOMS: atom_id res chain seq x y z
N LEU A 1 3.11 -17.89 1.01
CA LEU A 1 4.40 -17.47 1.59
C LEU A 1 4.22 -16.19 2.40
N VAL A 2 4.79 -16.09 3.61
CA VAL A 2 4.76 -14.84 4.39
C VAL A 2 6.06 -14.07 4.18
N ARG A 3 5.98 -12.82 3.72
CA ARG A 3 7.13 -11.91 3.59
C ARG A 3 7.08 -10.82 4.66
N ARG A 4 8.18 -10.65 5.38
CA ARG A 4 8.36 -9.56 6.37
C ARG A 4 9.31 -8.52 5.78
N LEU A 5 8.77 -7.39 5.32
CA LEU A 5 9.53 -6.43 4.52
C LEU A 5 10.14 -5.28 5.35
N GLY A 6 9.80 -5.17 6.63
CA GLY A 6 10.27 -4.11 7.52
C GLY A 6 9.61 -2.76 7.24
N ARG A 7 10.36 -1.67 7.41
CA ARG A 7 9.90 -0.31 7.11
C ARG A 7 10.22 0.05 5.65
N ARG A 8 9.23 0.51 4.88
CA ARG A 8 9.38 0.76 3.43
C ARG A 8 8.62 2.01 2.95
N PRO A 9 9.16 2.76 1.97
CA PRO A 9 8.38 3.75 1.23
C PRO A 9 7.18 3.09 0.53
N TYR A 10 6.09 3.83 0.35
CA TYR A 10 4.84 3.30 -0.20
C TYR A 10 4.97 2.87 -1.68
N ALA A 11 5.41 3.79 -2.55
CA ALA A 11 5.38 3.57 -3.99
C ALA A 11 6.18 2.35 -4.47
N PRO A 12 7.41 2.08 -3.99
CA PRO A 12 8.15 0.88 -4.38
C PRO A 12 7.45 -0.43 -4.00
N VAL A 13 6.80 -0.48 -2.82
CA VAL A 13 6.03 -1.66 -2.40
C VAL A 13 4.79 -1.82 -3.29
N TRP A 14 4.10 -0.73 -3.59
CA TRP A 14 2.95 -0.75 -4.49
C TRP A 14 3.32 -1.25 -5.89
N HIS A 15 4.41 -0.76 -6.47
CA HIS A 15 4.89 -1.23 -7.77
C HIS A 15 5.31 -2.71 -7.74
N ALA A 16 5.96 -3.15 -6.66
CA ALA A 16 6.32 -4.56 -6.49
C ALA A 16 5.08 -5.46 -6.36
N MET A 17 4.04 -5.03 -5.65
CA MET A 17 2.78 -5.75 -5.57
C MET A 17 2.12 -5.88 -6.95
N ARG A 18 2.05 -4.80 -7.73
CA ARG A 18 1.52 -4.84 -9.10
C ARG A 18 2.31 -5.80 -9.98
N ALA A 19 3.64 -5.67 -10.00
CA ALA A 19 4.50 -6.55 -10.79
C ALA A 19 4.38 -8.03 -10.37
N PHE A 20 4.24 -8.31 -9.07
CA PHE A 20 3.99 -9.66 -8.59
C PHE A 20 2.65 -10.18 -9.14
N THR A 21 1.56 -9.44 -8.95
CA THR A 21 0.21 -9.81 -9.40
C THR A 21 0.13 -10.00 -10.92
N ASP A 22 0.72 -9.08 -11.70
CA ASP A 22 0.71 -9.13 -13.18
C ASP A 22 1.48 -10.34 -13.73
N ALA A 23 2.49 -10.83 -13.00
CA ALA A 23 3.30 -11.97 -13.40
C ALA A 23 2.78 -13.32 -12.87
N ARG A 24 1.65 -13.33 -12.15
CA ARG A 24 1.09 -14.56 -11.58
C ARG A 24 0.54 -15.49 -12.67
N GLY A 25 0.64 -16.78 -12.39
CA GLY A 25 -0.04 -17.84 -13.13
C GLY A 25 -0.54 -18.93 -12.18
N PRO A 26 -1.13 -20.02 -12.71
CA PRO A 26 -1.78 -21.06 -11.92
C PRO A 26 -0.90 -21.76 -10.88
N ALA A 27 0.43 -21.70 -11.04
CA ALA A 27 1.40 -22.30 -10.12
C ALA A 27 2.00 -21.28 -9.13
N SER A 28 1.61 -20.01 -9.20
CA SER A 28 2.14 -18.97 -8.31
C SER A 28 1.61 -19.14 -6.90
N THR A 29 2.53 -19.22 -5.93
CA THR A 29 2.17 -19.32 -4.50
C THR A 29 1.63 -17.98 -4.01
N ASP A 30 0.48 -17.98 -3.34
CA ASP A 30 -0.08 -16.81 -2.65
C ASP A 30 0.93 -16.20 -1.66
N GLU A 31 0.91 -14.87 -1.54
CA GLU A 31 1.82 -14.18 -0.62
C GLU A 31 1.10 -13.25 0.35
N LEU A 32 1.57 -13.22 1.60
CA LEU A 32 1.16 -12.24 2.60
C LEU A 32 2.36 -11.34 2.92
N TRP A 33 2.29 -10.08 2.51
CA TRP A 33 3.36 -9.12 2.77
C TRP A 33 3.02 -8.31 4.00
N VAL A 34 3.90 -8.35 5.00
CA VAL A 34 3.73 -7.65 6.28
C VAL A 34 4.86 -6.65 6.46
N LEU A 35 4.49 -5.40 6.70
CA LEU A 35 5.43 -4.27 6.74
C LEU A 35 4.87 -3.07 7.51
N GLN A 36 5.65 -2.00 7.57
CA GLN A 36 5.20 -0.66 8.00
C GLN A 36 5.66 0.35 6.96
N HIS A 37 4.90 1.42 6.75
CA HIS A 37 5.29 2.45 5.80
C HIS A 37 6.02 3.62 6.46
N GLU A 38 6.86 4.30 5.67
CA GLU A 38 7.15 5.71 5.94
C GLU A 38 5.85 6.52 5.95
N PRO A 39 5.78 7.67 6.68
CA PRO A 39 4.59 8.51 6.69
C PRO A 39 4.06 8.79 5.28
N VAL A 40 2.80 8.45 5.03
CA VAL A 40 2.15 8.63 3.72
C VAL A 40 0.64 8.74 3.89
N PHE A 41 0.02 9.63 3.12
CA PHE A 41 -1.41 9.61 2.86
C PHE A 41 -1.67 8.88 1.55
N THR A 42 -2.64 7.96 1.54
CA THR A 42 -3.11 7.34 0.30
C THR A 42 -4.55 7.75 0.06
N LEU A 43 -4.85 8.17 -1.17
CA LEU A 43 -6.17 8.59 -1.60
C LEU A 43 -6.79 7.50 -2.46
N GLY A 44 -7.77 6.78 -1.93
CA GLY A 44 -8.50 5.76 -2.68
C GLY A 44 -9.43 6.37 -3.73
N GLN A 45 -10.07 5.51 -4.54
CA GLN A 45 -10.91 5.93 -5.67
C GLN A 45 -12.11 6.83 -5.29
N ALA A 46 -12.65 6.66 -4.07
CA ALA A 46 -13.74 7.51 -3.55
C ALA A 46 -13.20 8.74 -2.80
N GLY A 47 -11.89 8.89 -2.72
CA GLY A 47 -11.21 10.00 -2.09
C GLY A 47 -11.17 11.24 -2.98
N ARG A 48 -11.18 12.40 -2.33
CA ARG A 48 -10.98 13.70 -2.97
C ARG A 48 -9.86 14.43 -2.24
N MET A 49 -9.09 15.25 -2.96
CA MET A 49 -8.00 16.02 -2.34
C MET A 49 -8.48 16.94 -1.22
N GLU A 50 -9.72 17.42 -1.30
CA GLU A 50 -10.38 18.23 -0.25
C GLU A 50 -10.53 17.50 1.10
N HIS A 51 -10.46 16.16 1.12
CA HIS A 51 -10.49 15.38 2.36
C HIS A 51 -9.10 15.22 3.01
N VAL A 52 -8.04 15.67 2.33
CA VAL A 52 -6.68 15.61 2.88
C VAL A 52 -6.44 16.87 3.71
N LEU A 53 -6.55 16.72 5.02
CA LEU A 53 -6.39 17.84 5.96
C LEU A 53 -4.91 18.03 6.31
N ALA A 54 -4.35 19.19 5.95
CA ALA A 54 -3.03 19.67 6.33
C ALA A 54 -1.90 18.61 6.25
N PRO A 55 -1.60 18.08 5.05
CA PRO A 55 -0.62 16.99 4.91
C PRO A 55 0.82 17.38 5.29
N GLY A 56 1.12 18.68 5.37
CA GLY A 56 2.49 19.16 5.59
C GLY A 56 3.42 18.61 4.50
N GLU A 57 4.55 18.03 4.93
CA GLU A 57 5.54 17.40 4.04
C GLU A 57 5.24 15.92 3.75
N ILE A 58 4.13 15.36 4.27
CA ILE A 58 3.80 13.95 4.09
C ILE A 58 3.24 13.75 2.68
N PRO A 59 3.80 12.82 1.88
CA PRO A 59 3.33 12.59 0.51
C PRO A 59 1.89 12.09 0.48
N VAL A 60 1.13 12.59 -0.49
CA VAL A 60 -0.24 12.15 -0.79
C VAL A 60 -0.23 11.40 -2.12
N ILE A 61 -0.55 10.11 -2.10
CA ILE A 61 -0.48 9.24 -3.28
C ILE A 61 -1.89 8.77 -3.66
N ALA A 62 -2.32 9.08 -4.88
CA ALA A 62 -3.56 8.53 -5.44
C ALA A 62 -3.37 7.06 -5.78
N VAL A 63 -4.32 6.21 -5.37
CA VAL A 63 -4.23 4.75 -5.48
C VAL A 63 -5.59 4.15 -5.85
N GLU A 64 -5.56 2.96 -6.44
CA GLU A 64 -6.74 2.30 -7.02
C GLU A 64 -7.57 1.51 -6.00
N ARG A 65 -7.22 1.56 -4.69
CA ARG A 65 -8.04 0.91 -3.66
C ARG A 65 -9.37 1.63 -3.46
N GLY A 66 -10.37 0.88 -3.02
CA GLY A 66 -11.62 1.47 -2.52
C GLY A 66 -11.40 2.35 -1.28
N GLY A 67 -12.42 3.14 -0.94
CA GLY A 67 -12.42 4.04 0.21
C GLY A 67 -11.86 5.43 -0.07
N GLN A 68 -11.83 6.28 0.97
CA GLN A 68 -11.37 7.67 0.92
C GLN A 68 -9.86 7.77 1.21
N VAL A 69 -9.43 8.86 1.86
CA VAL A 69 -8.07 9.06 2.35
C VAL A 69 -7.78 8.16 3.57
N THR A 70 -6.55 7.67 3.68
CA THR A 70 -6.05 7.07 4.92
C THR A 70 -4.57 7.41 5.11
N TYR A 71 -4.09 7.30 6.34
CA TYR A 71 -2.70 7.50 6.71
C TYR A 71 -2.02 6.16 7.03
N HIS A 72 -0.77 6.04 6.59
CA HIS A 72 0.14 5.00 7.03
C HIS A 72 1.44 5.58 7.55
N GLY A 73 2.04 4.94 8.55
CA GLY A 73 3.30 5.38 9.13
C GLY A 73 3.90 4.40 10.13
N PRO A 74 5.02 4.77 10.77
CA PRO A 74 5.70 3.94 11.75
C PRO A 74 4.80 3.59 12.94
N GLY A 75 4.89 2.35 13.40
CA GLY A 75 4.04 1.78 14.45
C GLY A 75 2.76 1.11 13.92
N GLN A 76 2.37 1.36 12.68
CA GLN A 76 1.22 0.71 12.05
C GLN A 76 1.67 -0.50 11.23
N ILE A 77 1.22 -1.70 11.62
CA ILE A 77 1.41 -2.91 10.81
C ILE A 77 0.42 -2.88 9.65
N VAL A 78 0.95 -2.97 8.43
CA VAL A 78 0.19 -3.09 7.19
C VAL A 78 0.41 -4.49 6.63
N ALA A 79 -0.67 -5.12 6.19
CA ALA A 79 -0.67 -6.44 5.59
C ALA A 79 -1.32 -6.38 4.21
N TYR A 80 -0.60 -6.86 3.19
CA TYR A 80 -1.10 -7.01 1.82
C TYR A 80 -1.25 -8.50 1.49
N PRO A 81 -2.47 -9.05 1.53
CA PRO A 81 -2.75 -10.37 1.00
C PRO A 81 -2.78 -10.30 -0.54
N LEU A 82 -1.86 -11.02 -1.18
CA LEU A 82 -1.78 -11.18 -2.63
C LEU A 82 -2.21 -12.62 -2.94
N LEU A 83 -3.52 -12.78 -3.14
CA LEU A 83 -4.22 -14.06 -3.24
C LEU A 83 -4.94 -14.18 -4.59
N ASP A 84 -5.08 -15.40 -5.09
CA ASP A 84 -5.96 -15.76 -6.23
C ASP A 84 -7.24 -16.46 -5.73
#